data_AF-A0A830D407-F1
#
_entry.id   AF-A0A830D407-F1
#
_cell.length_a   1.000
_cell.length_b   1.000
_cell.length_c   1.000
_cell.angle_alpha   90.00
_cell.angle_beta   90.00
_cell.angle_gamma   90.00
#
_symmetry.space_group_name_H-M   'P 1'
#
loop_
_entity.id
_entity.type
_entity.pdbx_description
1 polymer ?
#
loop_
_entity_poly.entity_id
_entity_poly.type
_entity_poly.pdbx_seq_one_letter_code
_entity_poly.pdbx_strand_id
1 'polypeptide(L)'
;MGGDGPNSYAHNSNYQRQLLLTAEDLIHELINDHLDTSNPPFNDPHKTLRIADLGCSVGPNAFFAVQNIITAVENKYKSDDHRTPEFHVFFNDLVDNDFNTLFRNLSGSTRNNYFFAGSPGSFHARLFPKGTLHFAHCSTALHWLSRIPERVLETSSDAWNKGRIHYSGAGKEVKDAYWGQYKKDMGDFLSARADEVVAGGLMALVILGFPDGELLSQSSIGVAFQILGSCLQDMAQTVSLILYFNILIKLVYNF
;
A
#
# COMPACT_ATOMS: atom_id res chain seq x y z
N MET A 1 -8.48 -1.84 12.21
CA MET A 1 -8.75 -0.69 11.30
C MET A 1 -8.53 0.62 12.07
N GLY A 2 -8.51 1.78 11.37
CA GLY A 2 -7.98 3.08 11.85
C GLY A 2 -8.20 3.39 13.33
N GLY A 3 -7.14 3.87 13.99
CA GLY A 3 -7.08 4.11 15.43
C GLY A 3 -5.84 3.53 16.09
N ASP A 4 -5.81 3.53 17.42
CA ASP A 4 -4.68 3.13 18.27
C ASP A 4 -5.00 1.99 19.25
N GLY A 5 -6.22 1.41 19.19
CA GLY A 5 -6.61 0.29 20.05
C GLY A 5 -5.89 -1.03 19.72
N PRO A 6 -6.07 -2.09 20.53
CA PRO A 6 -5.38 -3.38 20.36
C PRO A 6 -5.69 -4.09 19.03
N ASN A 7 -6.85 -3.83 18.43
CA ASN A 7 -7.27 -4.37 17.12
C ASN A 7 -7.02 -3.39 15.95
N SER A 8 -6.29 -2.31 16.21
CA SER A 8 -5.91 -1.32 15.19
C SER A 8 -4.84 -1.87 14.27
N TYR A 9 -4.68 -1.25 13.09
CA TYR A 9 -3.58 -1.58 12.19
C TYR A 9 -2.21 -1.27 12.82
N ALA A 10 -2.12 -0.19 13.62
CA ALA A 10 -0.88 0.20 14.30
C ALA A 10 -0.31 -0.92 15.18
N HIS A 11 -1.16 -1.75 15.79
CA HIS A 11 -0.77 -2.85 16.67
C HIS A 11 -0.75 -4.24 16.00
N ASN A 12 -1.18 -4.34 14.73
CA ASN A 12 -1.32 -5.61 14.01
C ASN A 12 -0.61 -5.59 12.63
N SER A 13 0.45 -4.79 12.49
CA SER A 13 1.18 -4.60 11.24
C SER A 13 2.65 -5.04 11.30
N ASN A 14 2.95 -6.01 12.18
CA ASN A 14 4.30 -6.55 12.37
C ASN A 14 4.85 -7.23 11.10
N TYR A 15 4.00 -7.86 10.28
CA TYR A 15 4.45 -8.46 9.03
C TYR A 15 4.98 -7.39 8.06
N GLN A 16 4.25 -6.30 7.89
CA GLN A 16 4.65 -5.16 7.07
C GLN A 16 5.90 -4.47 7.65
N ARG A 17 6.02 -4.39 8.98
CA ARG A 17 7.23 -3.91 9.67
C ARG A 17 8.46 -4.73 9.29
N GLN A 18 8.35 -6.05 9.25
CA GLN A 18 9.47 -6.93 8.90
C GLN A 18 9.88 -6.76 7.43
N LEU A 19 8.94 -6.57 6.51
CA LEU A 19 9.27 -6.29 5.11
C LEU A 19 10.07 -4.99 4.95
N LEU A 20 9.71 -3.95 5.71
CA LEU A 20 10.48 -2.70 5.73
C LEU A 20 11.90 -2.90 6.29
N LEU A 21 12.06 -3.72 7.33
CA LEU A 21 13.38 -4.04 7.89
C LEU A 21 14.24 -4.83 6.90
N THR A 22 13.65 -5.78 6.17
CA THR A 22 14.38 -6.54 5.13
C THR A 22 14.76 -5.68 3.93
N ALA A 23 13.96 -4.66 3.60
CA ALA A 23 14.23 -3.73 2.50
C ALA A 23 15.19 -2.59 2.89
N GLU A 24 15.60 -2.49 4.16
CA GLU A 24 16.37 -1.36 4.68
C GLU A 24 17.70 -1.19 3.94
N ASP A 25 18.52 -2.24 3.90
CA ASP A 25 19.83 -2.22 3.23
C ASP A 25 19.69 -1.90 1.73
N LEU A 26 18.69 -2.49 1.06
CA LEU A 26 18.45 -2.23 -0.37
C LEU A 26 18.05 -0.77 -0.64
N ILE A 27 17.28 -0.14 0.26
CA ILE A 27 16.94 1.28 0.15
C ILE A 27 18.17 2.14 0.36
N HIS A 28 19.05 1.78 1.30
CA HIS A 28 20.31 2.51 1.53
C HIS A 28 21.24 2.40 0.33
N GLU A 29 21.40 1.21 -0.25
CA GLU A 29 22.18 0.97 -1.46
C GLU A 29 21.62 1.77 -2.65
N LEU A 30 20.30 1.70 -2.88
CA LEU A 30 19.62 2.50 -3.91
C LEU A 30 19.95 3.99 -3.78
N ILE A 31 19.88 4.53 -2.57
CA ILE A 31 20.18 5.95 -2.31
C ILE A 31 21.67 6.23 -2.51
N ASN A 32 22.55 5.40 -1.95
CA ASN A 32 23.99 5.62 -2.03
C ASN A 32 24.52 5.61 -3.48
N ASP A 33 24.00 4.68 -4.29
CA ASP A 33 24.51 4.40 -5.63
C ASP A 33 23.89 5.30 -6.70
N HIS A 34 22.65 5.77 -6.48
CA HIS A 34 21.88 6.48 -7.52
C HIS A 34 21.48 7.91 -7.15
N LEU A 35 21.57 8.33 -5.88
CA LEU A 35 21.34 9.72 -5.52
C LEU A 35 22.58 10.55 -5.82
N ASP A 36 22.48 11.40 -6.85
CA ASP A 36 23.53 12.36 -7.19
C ASP A 36 23.23 13.72 -6.55
N THR A 37 23.94 14.02 -5.46
CA THR A 37 23.81 15.25 -4.67
C THR A 37 24.31 16.50 -5.41
N SER A 38 25.03 16.33 -6.53
CA SER A 38 25.53 17.42 -7.37
C SER A 38 24.52 17.87 -8.44
N ASN A 39 23.45 17.10 -8.68
CA ASN A 39 22.45 17.43 -9.68
C ASN A 39 21.57 18.63 -9.28
N PRO A 40 21.09 19.46 -10.24
CA PRO A 40 20.34 20.69 -9.95
C PRO A 40 19.08 20.55 -9.05
N PRO A 41 18.34 19.43 -9.03
CA PRO A 41 17.25 19.24 -8.06
C PRO A 41 17.72 19.00 -6.63
N PHE A 42 18.99 18.62 -6.42
CA PHE A 42 19.57 18.14 -5.15
C PHE A 42 20.72 19.02 -4.63
N ASN A 43 21.33 19.84 -5.48
CA ASN A 43 22.53 20.60 -5.12
C ASN A 43 22.25 21.99 -4.50
N ASP A 44 21.00 22.43 -4.44
CA ASP A 44 20.64 23.73 -3.88
C ASP A 44 20.59 23.68 -2.34
N PRO A 45 21.49 24.39 -1.63
CA PRO A 45 21.58 24.36 -0.18
C PRO A 45 20.36 24.96 0.54
N HIS A 46 19.50 25.68 -0.17
CA HIS A 46 18.28 26.27 0.38
C HIS A 46 17.02 25.44 0.07
N LYS A 47 17.18 24.27 -0.57
CA LYS A 47 16.07 23.50 -1.08
C LYS A 47 15.75 22.32 -0.19
N THR A 48 14.48 22.27 0.23
CA THR A 48 13.92 21.17 1.00
C THR A 48 13.76 19.92 0.13
N LEU A 49 14.29 18.79 0.59
CA LEU A 49 14.02 17.49 -0.02
C LEU A 49 12.62 17.01 0.36
N ARG A 50 11.85 16.68 -0.66
CA ARG A 50 10.46 16.25 -0.54
C ARG A 50 10.35 14.74 -0.71
N ILE A 51 9.87 14.08 0.33
CA ILE A 51 9.66 12.63 0.37
C ILE A 51 8.15 12.38 0.41
N ALA A 52 7.64 11.43 -0.36
CA ALA A 52 6.26 10.97 -0.23
C ALA A 52 6.21 9.50 0.20
N ASP A 53 5.47 9.18 1.24
CA ASP A 53 5.08 7.81 1.60
C ASP A 53 3.64 7.56 1.12
N LEU A 54 3.49 6.71 0.11
CA LEU A 54 2.24 6.45 -0.60
C LEU A 54 1.58 5.19 -0.05
N GLY A 55 0.40 5.35 0.57
CA GLY A 55 -0.27 4.28 1.33
C GLY A 55 0.29 4.14 2.74
N CYS A 56 0.39 5.26 3.47
CA CYS A 56 1.06 5.35 4.77
C CYS A 56 0.27 4.74 5.95
N SER A 57 -1.04 4.51 5.79
CA SER A 57 -1.95 4.13 6.88
C SER A 57 -1.83 5.11 8.06
N VAL A 58 -1.80 4.62 9.30
CA VAL A 58 -1.84 5.43 10.54
C VAL A 58 -0.54 5.41 11.35
N GLY A 59 0.52 4.80 10.83
CA GLY A 59 1.76 4.47 11.57
C GLY A 59 1.65 3.20 12.43
N PRO A 60 2.76 2.73 13.04
CA PRO A 60 4.10 3.37 13.09
C PRO A 60 4.99 3.07 11.87
N ASN A 61 4.59 2.14 10.99
CA ASN A 61 5.42 1.69 9.87
C ASN A 61 5.83 2.82 8.91
N ALA A 62 4.91 3.75 8.62
CA ALA A 62 5.18 4.92 7.80
C ALA A 62 6.34 5.77 8.35
N PHE A 63 6.37 5.99 9.67
CA PHE A 63 7.40 6.81 10.31
C PHE A 63 8.75 6.13 10.24
N PHE A 64 8.77 4.80 10.42
CA PHE A 64 10.00 4.05 10.26
C PHE A 64 10.54 4.12 8.84
N ALA A 65 9.70 3.90 7.82
CA ALA A 65 10.11 3.94 6.43
C ALA A 65 10.70 5.31 6.06
N VAL A 66 10.03 6.39 6.48
CA VAL A 66 10.50 7.76 6.26
C VAL A 66 11.81 8.03 6.99
N GLN A 67 11.93 7.64 8.27
CA GLN A 67 13.16 7.83 9.02
C GLN A 67 14.34 7.07 8.40
N ASN A 68 14.07 5.88 7.87
CA ASN A 68 15.06 5.08 7.17
C ASN A 68 15.62 5.81 5.93
N ILE A 69 14.71 6.32 5.09
CA ILE A 69 15.08 7.10 3.89
C ILE A 69 15.84 8.37 4.26
N ILE A 70 15.36 9.13 5.25
CA ILE A 70 16.02 10.36 5.72
C ILE A 70 17.44 10.06 6.18
N THR A 71 17.63 8.98 6.94
CA THR A 71 18.95 8.59 7.47
C THR A 71 19.92 8.27 6.33
N ALA A 72 19.49 7.49 5.34
CA ALA A 72 20.30 7.16 4.17
C ALA A 72 20.65 8.40 3.34
N VAL A 73 19.68 9.29 3.10
CA VAL A 73 19.91 10.56 2.38
C VAL A 73 20.86 11.46 3.15
N GLU A 74 20.67 11.65 4.45
CA GLU A 74 21.58 12.45 5.28
C GLU A 74 23.01 11.93 5.22
N ASN A 75 23.19 10.60 5.32
CA ASN A 75 24.52 9.99 5.24
C ASN A 75 25.18 10.27 3.89
N LYS A 76 24.42 10.18 2.80
CA LYS A 76 24.88 10.49 1.44
C LYS A 76 25.31 11.95 1.29
N TYR A 77 24.54 12.92 1.78
CA TYR A 77 24.95 14.34 1.75
C TYR A 77 26.17 14.61 2.65
N LYS A 78 26.22 13.99 3.83
CA LYS A 78 27.36 14.11 4.73
C LYS A 78 28.65 13.56 4.12
N SER A 79 28.58 12.48 3.33
CA SER A 79 29.73 11.90 2.64
C SER A 79 30.17 12.71 1.43
N ASP A 80 29.23 13.23 0.65
CA ASP A 80 29.54 13.88 -0.63
C ASP A 80 30.07 15.31 -0.44
N ASP A 81 29.47 16.12 0.46
CA ASP A 81 29.84 17.53 0.61
C ASP A 81 29.60 18.14 2.01
N HIS A 82 29.37 17.29 3.01
CA HIS A 82 29.16 17.68 4.42
C HIS A 82 27.93 18.57 4.69
N ARG A 83 26.94 18.60 3.78
CA ARG A 83 25.68 19.29 4.01
C ARG A 83 24.64 18.38 4.69
N THR A 84 23.57 19.00 5.18
CA THR A 84 22.38 18.29 5.66
C THR A 84 21.15 19.05 5.19
N PRO A 85 20.33 18.48 4.28
CA PRO A 85 19.16 19.16 3.75
C PRO A 85 18.02 19.19 4.78
N GLU A 86 17.10 20.14 4.61
CA GLU A 86 15.80 20.06 5.28
C GLU A 86 14.89 19.05 4.57
N PHE A 87 14.04 18.37 5.34
CA PHE A 87 13.13 17.37 4.82
C PHE A 87 11.67 17.80 4.99
N HIS A 88 10.86 17.58 3.96
CA HIS A 88 9.41 17.74 4.00
C HIS A 88 8.75 16.46 3.50
N VAL A 89 8.05 15.79 4.39
CA VAL A 89 7.46 14.48 4.19
C VAL A 89 5.96 14.60 3.95
N PHE A 90 5.49 14.01 2.87
CA PHE A 90 4.08 13.87 2.57
C PHE A 90 3.63 12.45 2.89
N PHE A 91 2.71 12.33 3.84
CA PHE A 91 2.04 11.06 4.14
C PHE A 91 0.76 11.00 3.31
N ASN A 92 0.73 10.13 2.31
CA ASN A 92 -0.43 9.91 1.46
C ASN A 92 -1.16 8.63 1.83
N ASP A 93 -2.48 8.71 1.85
CA ASP A 93 -3.38 7.56 1.86
C ASP A 93 -4.73 7.98 1.26
N LEU A 94 -5.68 7.06 1.16
CA LEU A 94 -7.05 7.35 0.76
C LEU A 94 -7.67 8.41 1.69
N VAL A 95 -8.66 9.14 1.17
CA VAL A 95 -9.38 10.20 1.91
C VAL A 95 -9.97 9.68 3.23
N ASP A 96 -10.39 8.42 3.25
CA ASP A 96 -11.04 7.78 4.42
C ASP A 96 -10.03 7.23 5.45
N ASN A 97 -8.73 7.38 5.22
CA ASN A 97 -7.73 7.00 6.21
C ASN A 97 -7.83 7.87 7.47
N ASP A 98 -7.45 7.31 8.62
CA ASP A 98 -7.49 8.03 9.89
C ASP A 98 -6.24 8.91 10.07
N PHE A 99 -6.20 10.00 9.31
CA PHE A 99 -5.15 11.03 9.41
C PHE A 99 -5.10 11.67 10.81
N ASN A 100 -6.19 11.69 11.57
CA ASN A 100 -6.18 12.21 12.93
C ASN A 100 -5.28 11.37 13.83
N THR A 101 -5.40 10.04 13.76
CA THR A 101 -4.51 9.13 14.49
C THR A 101 -3.08 9.24 13.99
N LEU A 102 -2.86 9.30 12.67
CA LEU A 102 -1.54 9.53 12.09
C LEU A 102 -0.87 10.79 12.66
N PHE A 103 -1.57 11.93 12.64
CA PHE A 103 -1.04 13.21 13.12
C PHE A 103 -0.82 13.24 14.63
N ARG A 104 -1.68 12.62 15.44
CA ARG A 104 -1.44 12.46 16.88
C ARG A 104 -0.15 11.69 17.14
N ASN A 105 0.04 10.57 16.44
CA ASN A 105 1.24 9.74 16.58
C ASN A 105 2.52 10.48 16.14
N LEU A 106 2.46 11.31 15.09
CA LEU A 106 3.57 12.17 14.64
C LEU A 106 3.88 13.31 15.61
N SER A 107 2.85 13.96 16.16
CA SER A 107 3.02 15.10 17.07
C SER A 107 3.60 14.71 18.44
N GLY A 108 3.35 13.46 18.88
CA GLY A 108 3.91 12.91 20.12
C GLY A 108 5.39 12.53 20.01
N SER A 109 5.91 12.32 18.79
CA SER A 109 7.33 12.07 18.56
C SER A 109 8.10 13.39 18.48
N THR A 110 8.63 13.86 19.60
CA THR A 110 9.49 15.06 19.74
C THR A 110 10.85 14.95 19.01
N ARG A 111 10.97 14.09 17.99
CA ARG A 111 12.24 13.64 17.38
C ARG A 111 12.29 13.73 15.86
N ASN A 112 11.24 14.21 15.19
CA ASN A 112 11.25 14.26 13.72
C ASN A 112 12.10 15.46 13.26
N ASN A 113 13.22 15.19 12.63
CA ASN A 113 14.08 16.16 11.93
C ASN A 113 13.49 16.57 10.56
N TYR A 114 12.16 16.53 10.41
CA TYR A 114 11.45 16.80 9.16
C TYR A 114 10.10 17.46 9.40
N PHE A 115 9.69 18.30 8.45
CA PHE A 115 8.34 18.83 8.35
C PHE A 115 7.42 17.79 7.72
N PHE A 116 6.13 17.79 8.07
CA PHE A 116 5.19 16.82 7.49
C PHE A 116 3.85 17.44 7.10
N ALA A 117 3.21 16.82 6.11
CA ALA A 117 1.86 17.12 5.67
C ALA A 117 1.13 15.83 5.27
N GLY A 118 -0.20 15.82 5.41
CA GLY A 118 -1.05 14.78 4.82
C GLY A 118 -1.41 15.11 3.38
N SER A 119 -1.47 14.10 2.52
CA SER A 119 -1.93 14.22 1.13
C SER A 119 -3.04 13.20 0.86
N PRO A 120 -4.31 13.51 1.20
CA PRO A 120 -5.41 12.56 1.03
C PRO A 120 -5.80 12.39 -0.44
N GLY A 121 -5.84 11.15 -0.91
CA GLY A 121 -6.20 10.81 -2.29
C GLY A 121 -5.63 9.48 -2.77
N SER A 122 -6.18 8.94 -3.85
CA SER A 122 -5.65 7.71 -4.46
C SER A 122 -4.30 7.97 -5.13
N PHE A 123 -3.29 7.16 -4.78
CA PHE A 123 -2.00 7.19 -5.48
C PHE A 123 -2.07 6.67 -6.92
N HIS A 124 -3.19 6.10 -7.39
CA HIS A 124 -3.36 5.82 -8.82
C HIS A 124 -3.60 7.10 -9.64
N ALA A 125 -3.79 8.25 -8.99
CA ALA A 125 -3.92 9.55 -9.63
C ALA A 125 -2.74 10.47 -9.27
N ARG A 126 -2.73 11.65 -9.89
CA ARG A 126 -1.85 12.76 -9.51
C ARG A 126 -2.24 13.28 -8.13
N LEU A 127 -1.25 13.42 -7.25
CA LEU A 127 -1.33 13.92 -5.88
C LEU A 127 -0.53 15.21 -5.70
N PHE A 128 0.53 15.41 -6.51
CA PHE A 128 1.47 16.50 -6.34
C PHE A 128 1.67 17.30 -7.65
N PRO A 129 2.12 18.56 -7.57
CA PRO A 129 2.54 19.30 -8.76
C PRO A 129 3.74 18.63 -9.45
N LYS A 130 3.95 18.96 -10.72
CA LYS A 130 5.01 18.33 -11.52
C LYS A 130 6.40 18.65 -10.98
N GLY A 131 7.30 17.66 -10.98
CA GLY A 131 8.69 17.83 -10.55
C GLY A 131 8.84 18.39 -9.13
N THR A 132 8.07 17.86 -8.18
CA THR A 132 8.10 18.29 -6.77
C THR A 132 8.74 17.27 -5.84
N LEU A 133 8.55 15.98 -6.09
CA LEU A 133 9.03 14.90 -5.23
C LEU A 133 10.47 14.53 -5.57
N HIS A 134 11.31 14.43 -4.54
CA HIS A 134 12.70 14.00 -4.66
C HIS A 134 12.84 12.50 -4.42
N PHE A 135 11.98 11.97 -3.54
CA PHE A 135 11.89 10.54 -3.25
C PHE A 135 10.43 10.12 -3.09
N ALA A 136 10.03 9.02 -3.71
CA ALA A 136 8.74 8.38 -3.48
C ALA A 136 8.95 6.99 -2.86
N HIS A 137 8.18 6.67 -1.83
CA HIS A 137 8.18 5.37 -1.20
C HIS A 137 6.76 4.81 -1.22
N CYS A 138 6.64 3.50 -1.45
CA CYS A 138 5.37 2.81 -1.33
C CYS A 138 5.63 1.38 -0.86
N SER A 139 5.10 1.04 0.31
CA SER A 139 5.29 -0.29 0.91
C SER A 139 3.95 -0.94 1.23
N THR A 140 3.75 -2.16 0.75
CA THR A 140 2.57 -2.98 1.02
C THR A 140 1.24 -2.29 0.69
N ALA A 141 1.21 -1.41 -0.31
CA ALA A 141 0.01 -0.70 -0.74
C ALA A 141 -0.35 -0.95 -2.21
N LEU A 142 0.62 -1.08 -3.12
CA LEU A 142 0.39 -1.24 -4.57
C LEU A 142 -0.33 -2.53 -5.00
N HIS A 143 -0.50 -3.50 -4.11
CA HIS A 143 -1.30 -4.69 -4.41
C HIS A 143 -2.80 -4.44 -4.26
N TRP A 144 -3.21 -3.33 -3.63
CA TRP A 144 -4.59 -2.89 -3.61
C TRP A 144 -4.94 -2.26 -4.96
N LEU A 145 -5.91 -2.86 -5.65
CA LEU A 145 -6.42 -2.33 -6.90
C LEU A 145 -7.26 -1.07 -6.67
N SER A 146 -7.34 -0.22 -7.69
CA SER A 146 -8.19 0.98 -7.65
C SER A 146 -9.68 0.62 -7.57
N ARG A 147 -10.04 -0.57 -8.06
CA ARG A 147 -11.40 -1.12 -8.04
C ARG A 147 -11.38 -2.64 -8.28
N ILE A 148 -12.49 -3.28 -7.95
CA ILE A 148 -12.74 -4.67 -8.34
C ILE A 148 -12.92 -4.72 -9.88
N PRO A 149 -12.31 -5.69 -10.60
CA PRO A 149 -12.54 -5.85 -12.03
C PRO A 149 -14.03 -6.10 -12.33
N GLU A 150 -14.65 -5.28 -13.17
CA GLU A 150 -16.10 -5.34 -13.43
C GLU A 150 -16.56 -6.73 -13.93
N ARG A 151 -15.77 -7.33 -14.83
CA ARG A 151 -16.01 -8.67 -15.37
C ARG A 151 -16.10 -9.78 -14.32
N VAL A 152 -15.55 -9.60 -13.11
CA VAL A 152 -15.66 -10.62 -12.05
C VAL A 152 -16.96 -10.55 -11.26
N LEU A 153 -17.69 -9.44 -11.39
CA LEU A 153 -18.96 -9.17 -10.72
C LEU A 153 -20.18 -9.55 -11.60
N GLU A 154 -20.03 -9.48 -12.91
CA GLU A 154 -21.10 -9.74 -13.89
C GLU A 154 -21.42 -11.24 -14.00
N THR A 155 -22.65 -11.64 -13.68
CA THR A 155 -23.07 -13.06 -13.72
C THR A 155 -23.06 -13.68 -15.12
N SER A 156 -23.14 -12.85 -16.17
CA SER A 156 -23.06 -13.25 -17.57
C SER A 156 -21.63 -13.37 -18.10
N SER A 157 -20.63 -12.90 -17.35
CA SER A 157 -19.23 -12.90 -17.76
C SER A 157 -18.59 -14.28 -17.56
N ASP A 158 -17.71 -14.66 -18.49
CA ASP A 158 -16.83 -15.83 -18.38
C ASP A 158 -15.86 -15.72 -17.18
N ALA A 159 -15.59 -14.50 -16.72
CA ALA A 159 -14.78 -14.20 -15.55
C ALA A 159 -15.60 -14.05 -14.27
N TRP A 160 -16.90 -14.37 -14.26
CA TRP A 160 -17.73 -14.27 -13.06
C TRP A 160 -17.14 -15.10 -11.91
N ASN A 161 -16.72 -14.45 -10.81
CA ASN A 161 -15.98 -15.12 -9.74
C ASN A 161 -16.92 -15.77 -8.71
N LYS A 162 -17.87 -16.59 -9.18
CA LYS A 162 -18.88 -17.21 -8.34
C LYS A 162 -18.25 -18.01 -7.20
N GLY A 163 -18.76 -17.78 -5.99
CA GLY A 163 -18.39 -18.54 -4.79
C GLY A 163 -16.96 -18.27 -4.31
N ARG A 164 -16.30 -17.19 -4.75
CA ARG A 164 -14.95 -16.85 -4.29
C ARG A 164 -14.88 -15.36 -4.00
N ILE A 165 -13.97 -14.99 -3.10
CA ILE A 165 -13.73 -13.59 -2.74
C ILE A 165 -12.47 -13.01 -3.41
N HIS A 166 -11.68 -13.86 -4.07
CA HIS A 166 -10.43 -13.50 -4.74
C HIS A 166 -10.15 -14.49 -5.88
N TYR A 167 -9.03 -14.31 -6.60
CA TYR A 167 -8.65 -15.15 -7.75
C TYR A 167 -7.81 -16.39 -7.39
N SER A 168 -7.64 -16.68 -6.09
CA SER A 168 -6.93 -17.88 -5.62
C SER A 168 -7.71 -19.14 -5.98
N GLY A 169 -7.10 -20.05 -6.74
CA GLY A 169 -7.78 -21.24 -7.29
C GLY A 169 -8.87 -20.95 -8.32
N ALA A 170 -8.91 -19.73 -8.88
CA ALA A 170 -9.86 -19.36 -9.92
C ALA A 170 -9.38 -19.77 -11.34
N GLY A 171 -10.31 -19.76 -12.29
CA GLY A 171 -10.04 -19.96 -13.71
C GLY A 171 -9.19 -18.85 -14.32
N LYS A 172 -8.74 -19.06 -15.56
CA LYS A 172 -7.85 -18.13 -16.26
C LYS A 172 -8.50 -16.76 -16.46
N GLU A 173 -9.79 -16.75 -16.76
CA GLU A 173 -10.59 -15.57 -17.08
C GLU A 173 -10.67 -14.60 -15.88
N VAL A 174 -10.86 -15.15 -14.67
CA VAL A 174 -10.82 -14.37 -13.42
C VAL A 174 -9.43 -13.80 -13.19
N LYS A 175 -8.38 -14.64 -13.31
CA LYS A 175 -6.98 -14.21 -13.11
C LYS A 175 -6.60 -13.09 -14.09
N ASP A 176 -6.98 -13.24 -15.35
CA ASP A 176 -6.74 -12.25 -16.40
C ASP A 176 -7.48 -10.94 -16.13
N ALA A 177 -8.69 -10.99 -15.57
CA ALA A 177 -9.44 -9.79 -15.19
C ALA A 177 -8.73 -9.01 -14.07
N TYR A 178 -8.26 -9.69 -13.01
CA TYR A 178 -7.46 -9.08 -11.95
C TYR A 178 -6.13 -8.54 -12.49
N TRP A 179 -5.43 -9.31 -13.33
CA TRP A 179 -4.19 -8.89 -13.96
C TRP A 179 -4.37 -7.67 -14.87
N GLY A 180 -5.46 -7.63 -15.64
CA GLY A 180 -5.83 -6.49 -16.47
C GLY A 180 -6.01 -5.21 -15.66
N GLN A 181 -6.72 -5.30 -14.53
CA GLN A 181 -6.93 -4.18 -13.63
C GLN A 181 -5.61 -3.76 -12.96
N TYR A 182 -4.80 -4.69 -12.47
CA TYR A 182 -3.48 -4.40 -11.89
C TYR A 182 -2.55 -3.69 -12.88
N LYS A 183 -2.48 -4.16 -14.14
CA LYS A 183 -1.67 -3.50 -15.18
C LYS A 183 -2.11 -2.06 -15.43
N LYS A 184 -3.42 -1.83 -15.48
CA LYS A 184 -3.97 -0.47 -15.63
C LYS A 184 -3.56 0.39 -14.43
N ASP A 185 -3.78 -0.12 -13.23
CA ASP A 185 -3.51 0.60 -11.97
C ASP A 185 -2.03 0.92 -11.77
N MET A 186 -1.14 0.00 -12.13
CA MET A 186 0.31 0.22 -12.15
C MET A 186 0.71 1.23 -13.23
N GLY A 187 0.11 1.17 -14.41
CA GLY A 187 0.35 2.15 -15.47
C GLY A 187 -0.05 3.57 -15.04
N ASP A 188 -1.22 3.72 -14.42
CA ASP A 188 -1.72 5.00 -13.90
C ASP A 188 -0.83 5.51 -12.75
N PHE A 189 -0.45 4.64 -11.82
CA PHE A 189 0.49 4.97 -10.74
C PHE A 189 1.82 5.48 -11.30
N LEU A 190 2.48 4.71 -12.17
CA LEU A 190 3.79 5.06 -12.73
C LEU A 190 3.73 6.35 -13.57
N SER A 191 2.66 6.53 -14.34
CA SER A 191 2.42 7.75 -15.12
C SER A 191 2.31 8.99 -14.21
N ALA A 192 1.53 8.89 -13.13
CA ALA A 192 1.40 9.97 -12.17
C ALA A 192 2.73 10.28 -11.46
N ARG A 193 3.49 9.24 -11.06
CA ARG A 193 4.80 9.42 -10.43
C ARG A 193 5.84 10.01 -11.38
N ALA A 194 5.83 9.64 -12.65
CA ALA A 194 6.75 10.19 -13.65
C ALA A 194 6.59 11.70 -13.84
N ASP A 195 5.36 12.21 -13.70
CA ASP A 195 5.09 13.65 -13.72
C ASP A 195 5.56 14.36 -12.44
N GLU A 196 5.47 13.70 -11.29
CA GLU A 196 5.64 14.30 -9.96
C GLU A 196 7.07 14.25 -9.44
N VAL A 197 7.80 13.19 -9.76
CA VAL A 197 9.18 12.98 -9.34
C VAL A 197 10.11 13.84 -10.20
N VAL A 198 11.04 14.53 -9.56
CA VAL A 198 12.06 15.35 -10.25
C VAL A 198 12.97 14.47 -11.10
N ALA A 199 13.62 15.06 -12.11
CA ALA A 199 14.69 14.38 -12.83
C ALA A 199 15.79 13.92 -11.85
N GLY A 200 16.18 12.65 -11.92
CA GLY A 200 17.12 12.03 -10.97
C GLY A 200 16.52 11.68 -9.61
N GLY A 201 15.22 11.91 -9.40
CA GLY A 201 14.51 11.44 -8.22
C GLY A 201 14.37 9.92 -8.18
N LEU A 202 14.30 9.38 -6.96
CA LEU A 202 14.28 7.94 -6.73
C LEU A 202 12.91 7.49 -6.24
N MET A 203 12.59 6.22 -6.50
CA MET A 203 11.39 5.59 -5.99
C MET A 203 11.70 4.19 -5.45
N ALA A 204 11.31 3.91 -4.21
CA ALA A 204 11.44 2.60 -3.59
C ALA A 204 10.05 1.96 -3.41
N LEU A 205 9.87 0.77 -4.01
CA LEU A 205 8.62 0.04 -4.00
C LEU A 205 8.80 -1.32 -3.31
N VAL A 206 8.13 -1.52 -2.18
CA VAL A 206 8.10 -2.80 -1.45
C VAL A 206 6.73 -3.44 -1.67
N ILE A 207 6.66 -4.34 -2.66
CA ILE A 207 5.39 -4.91 -3.15
C ILE A 207 5.29 -6.37 -2.76
N LEU A 208 4.09 -6.79 -2.31
CA LEU A 208 3.79 -8.20 -2.11
C LEU A 208 3.61 -8.87 -3.48
N GLY A 209 4.55 -9.74 -3.82
CA GLY A 209 4.50 -10.58 -5.01
C GLY A 209 4.44 -12.06 -4.66
N PHE A 210 4.47 -12.89 -5.68
CA PHE A 210 4.64 -14.34 -5.59
C PHE A 210 5.79 -14.74 -6.52
N PRO A 211 6.63 -15.73 -6.15
CA PRO A 211 7.73 -16.19 -6.99
C PRO A 211 7.25 -16.66 -8.37
N ASP A 212 8.11 -16.51 -9.37
CA ASP A 212 7.85 -17.01 -10.71
C ASP A 212 7.59 -18.52 -10.70
N GLY A 213 6.49 -18.93 -11.33
CA GLY A 213 6.08 -20.34 -11.38
C GLY A 213 5.30 -20.84 -10.16
N GLU A 214 5.18 -20.05 -9.09
CA GLU A 214 4.31 -20.41 -7.96
C GLU A 214 2.85 -20.02 -8.22
N LEU A 215 1.94 -20.89 -7.78
CA LEU A 215 0.52 -20.58 -7.81
C LEU A 215 0.17 -19.69 -6.63
N LEU A 216 -0.63 -18.63 -6.84
CA LEU A 216 -1.15 -17.81 -5.74
C LEU A 216 -1.75 -18.68 -4.62
N SER A 217 -2.44 -19.77 -4.95
CA SER A 217 -3.04 -20.70 -3.98
C SER A 217 -2.04 -21.40 -3.04
N GLN A 218 -0.75 -21.34 -3.35
CA GLN A 218 0.34 -21.88 -2.53
C GLN A 218 1.05 -20.78 -1.72
N SER A 219 0.85 -19.51 -2.07
CA SER A 219 1.36 -18.38 -1.31
C SER A 219 0.56 -18.16 -0.01
N SER A 220 1.22 -17.61 1.02
CA SER A 220 0.59 -17.29 2.30
C SER A 220 -0.65 -16.40 2.15
N ILE A 221 -0.57 -15.38 1.29
CA ILE A 221 -1.69 -14.46 1.04
C ILE A 221 -2.83 -15.14 0.29
N GLY A 222 -2.53 -16.00 -0.68
CA GLY A 222 -3.56 -16.75 -1.40
C GLY A 222 -4.26 -17.79 -0.55
N VAL A 223 -3.54 -18.44 0.38
CA VAL A 223 -4.12 -19.34 1.38
C VAL A 223 -5.00 -18.56 2.36
N ALA A 224 -4.56 -17.39 2.83
CA ALA A 224 -5.36 -16.54 3.71
C ALA A 224 -6.70 -16.14 3.08
N PHE A 225 -6.71 -15.73 1.80
CA PHE A 225 -7.94 -15.44 1.07
C PHE A 225 -8.82 -16.66 0.83
N GLN A 226 -8.25 -17.85 0.66
CA GLN A 226 -9.03 -19.09 0.56
C GLN A 226 -9.73 -19.43 1.88
N ILE A 227 -9.02 -19.35 3.00
CA ILE A 227 -9.59 -19.60 4.34
C ILE A 227 -10.70 -18.58 4.64
N LEU A 228 -10.44 -17.30 4.38
CA LEU A 228 -11.46 -16.26 4.57
C LEU A 228 -12.69 -16.52 3.68
N GLY A 229 -12.46 -16.92 2.42
CA GLY A 229 -13.51 -17.30 1.49
C GLY A 229 -14.35 -18.47 1.98
N SER A 230 -13.73 -19.53 2.52
CA SER A 230 -14.46 -20.69 3.07
C SER A 230 -15.25 -20.32 4.31
N CYS A 231 -14.70 -19.52 5.23
CA CYS A 231 -15.45 -19.05 6.40
C CYS A 231 -16.70 -18.25 5.99
N LEU A 232 -16.61 -17.41 4.95
CA LEU A 232 -17.76 -16.67 4.42
C LEU A 232 -18.80 -17.60 3.79
N GLN A 233 -18.37 -18.64 3.08
CA GLN A 233 -19.28 -19.66 2.54
C GLN A 233 -20.00 -20.41 3.66
N ASP A 234 -19.29 -20.85 4.70
CA ASP A 234 -19.86 -21.57 5.84
C ASP A 234 -20.92 -20.72 6.56
N MET A 235 -20.65 -19.42 6.75
CA MET A 235 -21.64 -18.48 7.30
C MET A 235 -22.87 -18.35 6.39
N ALA A 236 -22.69 -18.24 5.08
CA ALA A 236 -23.80 -18.14 4.14
C ALA A 236 -24.66 -19.43 4.11
N GLN A 237 -24.04 -20.60 4.21
CA GLN A 237 -24.73 -21.89 4.28
C GLN A 237 -25.48 -22.06 5.60
N THR A 238 -24.87 -21.67 6.72
CA THR A 238 -25.50 -21.74 8.05
C THR A 238 -26.75 -20.87 8.12
N VAL A 239 -26.70 -19.64 7.60
CA VAL A 239 -27.88 -18.76 7.52
C VAL A 239 -28.96 -19.35 6.60
N SER A 240 -28.57 -19.95 5.46
CA SER A 240 -29.50 -20.60 4.54
C SER A 240 -30.21 -21.79 5.19
N LEU A 241 -29.49 -22.61 5.97
CA LEU A 241 -30.05 -23.69 6.77
C LEU A 241 -31.05 -23.17 7.80
N ILE A 242 -30.70 -22.13 8.56
CA ILE A 242 -31.60 -21.52 9.56
C ILE A 242 -32.87 -20.98 8.88
N LEU A 243 -32.75 -20.30 7.73
CA LEU A 243 -33.89 -19.82 6.97
C LEU A 243 -34.75 -20.97 6.44
N TYR A 244 -34.13 -22.03 5.93
CA TYR A 244 -34.83 -23.22 5.46
C TYR A 244 -35.58 -23.93 6.58
N PHE A 245 -34.95 -24.11 7.75
CA PHE A 245 -35.61 -24.65 8.96
C PHE A 245 -36.77 -23.75 9.42
N ASN A 246 -36.61 -22.42 9.41
CA ASN A 246 -37.67 -21.49 9.77
C ASN A 246 -38.86 -21.53 8.77
N ILE A 247 -38.59 -21.71 7.47
CA ILE A 247 -39.63 -21.94 6.45
C ILE A 247 -40.31 -23.29 6.67
N LEU A 248 -39.55 -24.35 6.94
CA LEU A 248 -40.09 -25.69 7.21
C LEU A 248 -40.97 -25.68 8.46
N ILE A 249 -40.53 -25.05 9.54
CA ILE A 249 -41.32 -24.86 10.77
C ILE A 249 -42.60 -24.08 10.44
N LYS A 250 -42.53 -22.96 9.70
CA LYS A 250 -43.76 -22.24 9.29
C LYS A 250 -44.70 -23.08 8.42
N LEU A 251 -44.20 -23.95 7.56
CA LEU A 251 -45.02 -24.86 6.76
C LEU A 251 -45.63 -25.99 7.61
N VAL A 252 -44.92 -26.48 8.63
CA VAL A 252 -45.40 -27.52 9.55
C VAL A 252 -46.42 -26.98 10.56
N TYR A 253 -46.34 -25.69 10.92
CA TYR A 253 -47.23 -25.04 11.90
C TYR A 253 -48.35 -24.19 11.29
N ASN A 254 -48.50 -24.15 9.96
CA ASN A 254 -49.70 -23.59 9.33
C ASN A 254 -50.79 -24.67 9.24
N PHE A 255 -51.56 -24.78 10.33
CA PHE A 255 -52.96 -25.22 10.33
C PHE A 255 -53.87 -23.99 10.28
#